data_AF-A0A1G3LBI8-F1
#
_entry.id   AF-A0A1G3LBI8-F1
#
_cell.length_a   1.000
_cell.length_b   1.000
_cell.length_c   1.000
_cell.angle_alpha   90.00
_cell.angle_beta   90.00
_cell.angle_gamma   90.00
#
_symmetry.space_group_name_H-M   'P 1'
#
loop_
_entity.id
_entity.type
_entity.pdbx_description
1 polymer ?
#
loop_
_entity_poly.entity_id
_entity_poly.type
_entity_poly.pdbx_seq_one_letter_code
_entity_poly.pdbx_strand_id
1 'polypeptide(L)'
;MKTAQGLSITYRDRFLLSSRYPVQNCQKILKTLPKEDFTLYLIPSPLFAYGLEEWSETWGKNNHGLIIELESELKTFIPPTLSPHFTILETLDNKTLGDFFKKNPKEKFKKVRMVSISGGLDLHLSEYENLRDLLELEVKLFWQNKSTLMVMGPLYLKNIFENLKALPSPKTIPVLSGTPLLLGAGESTEYLIPQIKAQRKNLYLVAVDTVLPVMRDAGITPDAVVVLEAQIYNLEDFVGIPWDEIHLWADLTAHPGTFRLPWKSQNVFLSDFAPLGLLQRIKALGIPCIPPRGSVGVAALELCLSLFSGPVGIIGLDFAFTPGKTHAKGAPALSCLLRKSNRLVSLETSPISQALPLPSSVNHQVTTPALKQYGHLAREICAASHRVKDLRPGGLDMGVNKSTWEDFLKKGNEYYGSQKPSSVLKNNSPIPQEKITSFRENERTILETLWQDFEALNQGKTPTDFMDHLLQADYLYVNFPDSGLPHWEPGFLSRVKASLAFYWRRLKTEEPKR
;
A
#
# COMPACT_ATOMS: atom_id res chain seq x y z
N MET A 1 34.33 35.08 -9.91
CA MET A 1 35.47 35.35 -10.83
C MET A 1 34.99 35.33 -12.26
N LYS A 2 35.27 36.40 -13.05
CA LYS A 2 34.98 36.41 -14.50
C LYS A 2 36.05 35.60 -15.23
N THR A 3 35.62 34.65 -16.05
CA THR A 3 36.51 33.78 -16.85
C THR A 3 36.34 34.10 -18.34
N ALA A 4 37.09 33.41 -19.21
CA ALA A 4 36.98 33.59 -20.66
C ALA A 4 35.58 33.25 -21.19
N GLN A 5 34.84 32.36 -20.52
CA GLN A 5 33.50 31.92 -20.93
C GLN A 5 32.57 31.76 -19.72
N GLY A 6 32.24 32.87 -19.05
CA GLY A 6 31.26 32.92 -17.97
C GLY A 6 31.85 33.18 -16.59
N LEU A 7 31.03 33.06 -15.55
CA LEU A 7 31.44 33.22 -14.15
C LEU A 7 31.81 31.87 -13.53
N SER A 8 32.87 31.86 -12.73
CA SER A 8 33.24 30.76 -11.83
C SER A 8 33.27 31.26 -10.38
N ILE A 9 33.00 30.37 -9.44
CA ILE A 9 32.94 30.65 -8.00
C ILE A 9 33.97 29.77 -7.28
N THR A 10 34.63 30.38 -6.30
CA THR A 10 35.43 29.68 -5.31
C THR A 10 34.65 29.68 -4.00
N TYR A 11 34.52 28.52 -3.37
CA TYR A 11 33.86 28.34 -2.09
C TYR A 11 34.69 27.40 -1.22
N ARG A 12 34.96 27.76 0.05
CA ARG A 12 35.85 27.01 0.96
C ARG A 12 37.16 26.57 0.29
N ASP A 13 37.83 27.52 -0.35
CA ASP A 13 39.10 27.34 -1.08
C ASP A 13 39.08 26.35 -2.26
N ARG A 14 37.88 26.03 -2.78
CA ARG A 14 37.71 25.15 -3.95
C ARG A 14 36.93 25.84 -5.05
N PHE A 15 37.36 25.65 -6.30
CA PHE A 15 36.57 26.05 -7.46
C PHE A 15 35.39 25.11 -7.63
N LEU A 16 34.16 25.65 -7.58
CA LEU A 16 32.95 24.87 -7.83
C LEU A 16 32.63 24.76 -9.33
N LEU A 17 33.23 25.62 -10.15
CA LEU A 17 33.15 25.57 -11.62
C LEU A 17 34.55 25.75 -12.21
N SER A 18 34.75 25.25 -13.44
CA SER A 18 36.04 25.40 -14.13
C SER A 18 36.53 26.84 -14.09
N SER A 19 37.79 27.03 -13.65
CA SER A 19 38.42 28.35 -13.57
C SER A 19 38.73 28.96 -14.94
N ARG A 20 38.65 28.15 -16.01
CA ARG A 20 38.95 28.57 -17.40
C ARG A 20 37.71 28.62 -18.29
N TYR A 21 36.94 27.53 -18.30
CA TYR A 21 35.82 27.32 -19.24
C TYR A 21 34.56 26.77 -18.53
N PRO A 22 33.94 27.52 -17.60
CA PRO A 22 32.84 27.03 -16.78
C PRO A 22 31.61 26.64 -17.61
N VAL A 23 31.17 27.49 -18.54
CA VAL A 23 29.98 27.22 -19.39
C VAL A 23 30.19 25.98 -20.26
N GLN A 24 31.31 25.93 -20.99
CA GLN A 24 31.60 24.82 -21.91
C GLN A 24 31.73 23.49 -21.18
N ASN A 25 32.28 23.49 -19.95
CA ASN A 25 32.41 22.27 -19.16
C ASN A 25 31.03 21.73 -18.73
N CYS A 26 30.15 22.58 -18.21
CA CYS A 26 28.79 22.19 -17.84
C CYS A 26 28.02 21.63 -19.05
N GLN A 27 28.06 22.34 -20.19
CA GLN A 27 27.42 21.87 -21.43
C GLN A 27 28.00 20.53 -21.92
N LYS A 28 29.31 20.32 -21.78
CA LYS A 28 29.95 19.04 -22.14
C LYS A 28 29.44 17.90 -21.26
N ILE A 29 29.35 18.12 -19.94
CA ILE A 29 28.81 17.12 -19.01
C ILE A 29 27.38 16.76 -19.40
N LEU A 30 26.51 17.76 -19.59
CA LEU A 30 25.10 17.55 -19.95
C LEU A 30 24.93 16.80 -21.28
N LYS A 31 25.77 17.08 -22.28
CA LYS A 31 25.75 16.38 -23.58
C LYS A 31 26.15 14.90 -23.48
N THR A 32 26.87 14.49 -22.43
CA THR A 32 27.25 13.09 -22.23
C THR A 32 26.20 12.26 -21.49
N LEU A 33 25.19 12.91 -20.90
CA LEU A 33 24.15 12.21 -20.16
C LEU A 33 23.25 11.41 -21.11
N PRO A 34 22.81 10.21 -20.70
CA PRO A 34 21.89 9.42 -21.50
C PRO A 34 20.56 10.15 -21.62
N LYS A 35 20.00 10.16 -22.84
CA LYS A 35 18.64 10.63 -23.09
C LYS A 35 17.67 9.56 -22.60
N GLU A 36 17.14 9.78 -21.42
CA GLU A 36 16.20 8.89 -20.76
C GLU A 36 14.82 9.56 -20.69
N ASP A 37 13.75 8.79 -20.88
CA ASP A 37 12.38 9.25 -20.67
C ASP A 37 11.87 8.77 -19.29
N PHE A 38 10.82 9.44 -18.78
CA PHE A 38 10.25 9.22 -17.45
C PHE A 38 11.28 9.40 -16.32
N THR A 39 12.05 10.47 -16.35
CA THR A 39 13.19 10.68 -15.44
C THR A 39 13.05 11.95 -14.62
N LEU A 40 13.17 11.82 -13.29
CA LEU A 40 13.36 12.94 -12.37
C LEU A 40 14.87 13.18 -12.18
N TYR A 41 15.37 14.30 -12.68
CA TYR A 41 16.77 14.69 -12.55
C TYR A 41 16.99 15.50 -11.27
N LEU A 42 17.64 14.93 -10.27
CA LEU A 42 18.09 15.65 -9.08
C LEU A 42 19.39 16.40 -9.40
N ILE A 43 19.34 17.73 -9.33
CA ILE A 43 20.44 18.63 -9.72
C ILE A 43 20.92 19.39 -8.47
N PRO A 44 21.98 18.89 -7.81
CA PRO A 44 22.56 19.52 -6.62
C PRO A 44 23.40 20.74 -7.00
N SER A 45 23.15 21.88 -6.33
CA SER A 45 23.96 23.10 -6.40
C SER A 45 24.41 23.48 -7.83
N PRO A 46 23.50 23.72 -8.80
CA PRO A 46 23.88 24.03 -10.18
C PRO A 46 24.55 25.40 -10.35
N LEU A 47 24.57 26.23 -9.30
CA LEU A 47 25.05 27.62 -9.35
C LEU A 47 24.35 28.35 -10.49
N PHE A 48 25.10 28.90 -11.46
CA PHE A 48 24.57 29.64 -12.60
C PHE A 48 23.75 28.81 -13.60
N ALA A 49 23.49 27.52 -13.35
CA ALA A 49 22.63 26.66 -14.17
C ALA A 49 23.05 26.56 -15.65
N TYR A 50 24.35 26.68 -15.94
CA TYR A 50 24.85 26.71 -17.32
C TYR A 50 24.47 25.44 -18.11
N GLY A 51 23.77 25.65 -19.23
CA GLY A 51 23.36 24.61 -20.17
C GLY A 51 22.12 23.81 -19.75
N LEU A 52 21.51 24.07 -18.59
CA LEU A 52 20.32 23.32 -18.15
C LEU A 52 19.10 23.56 -19.06
N GLU A 53 18.87 24.81 -19.48
CA GLU A 53 17.76 25.14 -20.38
C GLU A 53 17.89 24.44 -21.74
N GLU A 54 19.05 24.61 -22.39
CA GLU A 54 19.39 23.95 -23.66
C GLU A 54 19.28 22.42 -23.56
N TRP A 55 19.63 21.86 -22.40
CA TRP A 55 19.50 20.43 -22.15
C TRP A 55 18.03 20.01 -22.01
N SER A 56 17.20 20.80 -21.33
CA SER A 56 15.78 20.51 -21.14
C SER A 56 14.96 20.52 -22.44
N GLU A 57 15.37 21.30 -23.44
CA GLU A 57 14.76 21.30 -24.79
C GLU A 57 14.84 19.92 -25.47
N THR A 58 15.77 19.07 -25.04
CA THR A 58 15.92 17.70 -25.57
C THR A 58 15.04 16.66 -24.87
N TRP A 59 14.30 17.07 -23.84
CA TRP A 59 13.52 16.15 -23.00
C TRP A 59 12.14 15.83 -23.57
N GLY A 60 11.65 14.63 -23.23
CA GLY A 60 10.24 14.29 -23.40
C GLY A 60 9.36 14.93 -22.32
N LYS A 61 8.04 14.88 -22.51
CA LYS A 61 7.04 15.44 -21.58
C LYS A 61 7.05 14.88 -20.15
N ASN A 62 7.72 13.75 -19.94
CA ASN A 62 7.73 13.01 -18.67
C ASN A 62 9.04 13.19 -17.87
N ASN A 63 9.89 14.13 -18.28
CA ASN A 63 11.10 14.47 -17.56
C ASN A 63 10.96 15.78 -16.81
N HIS A 64 11.65 15.88 -15.66
CA HIS A 64 11.64 17.08 -14.84
C HIS A 64 12.95 17.21 -14.06
N GLY A 65 13.43 18.43 -13.88
CA GLY A 65 14.62 18.75 -13.08
C GLY A 65 14.24 19.28 -11.70
N LEU A 66 14.77 18.66 -10.66
CA LEU A 66 14.62 19.09 -9.27
C LEU A 66 15.94 19.69 -8.80
N ILE A 67 15.97 21.01 -8.63
CA ILE A 67 17.17 21.75 -8.23
C ILE A 67 17.14 22.00 -6.73
N ILE A 68 18.26 21.71 -6.08
CA ILE A 68 18.38 21.83 -4.62
C ILE A 68 19.73 22.42 -4.27
N GLU A 69 19.69 23.38 -3.36
CA GLU A 69 20.86 24.04 -2.81
C GLU A 69 20.78 24.04 -1.29
N LEU A 70 21.78 23.40 -0.67
CA LEU A 70 21.89 23.27 0.77
C LEU A 70 22.64 24.44 1.39
N GLU A 71 23.54 25.08 0.64
CA GLU A 71 24.32 26.22 1.12
C GLU A 71 23.57 27.53 0.86
N SER A 72 23.16 28.21 1.92
CA SER A 72 22.36 29.45 1.83
C SER A 72 23.07 30.55 1.03
N GLU A 73 24.41 30.62 1.11
CA GLU A 73 25.24 31.58 0.38
C GLU A 73 25.22 31.30 -1.13
N LEU A 74 25.14 30.02 -1.52
CA LEU A 74 25.19 29.61 -2.92
C LEU A 74 23.83 29.76 -3.64
N LYS A 75 22.72 29.80 -2.90
CA LYS A 75 21.36 29.98 -3.44
C LYS A 75 21.23 31.19 -4.35
N THR A 76 21.94 32.27 -4.01
CA THR A 76 21.90 33.54 -4.75
C THR A 76 22.44 33.43 -6.18
N PHE A 77 23.21 32.40 -6.49
CA PHE A 77 23.78 32.17 -7.82
C PHE A 77 22.87 31.36 -8.74
N ILE A 78 21.82 30.75 -8.20
CA ILE A 78 20.81 30.05 -9.00
C ILE A 78 19.90 31.09 -9.64
N PRO A 79 19.71 31.05 -10.98
CA PRO A 79 18.78 31.94 -11.63
C PRO A 79 17.38 31.85 -10.99
N PRO A 80 16.75 32.98 -10.65
CA PRO A 80 15.45 32.98 -9.95
C PRO A 80 14.31 32.43 -10.81
N THR A 81 14.50 32.43 -12.13
CA THR A 81 13.54 31.92 -13.10
C THR A 81 14.25 30.93 -14.03
N LEU A 82 13.69 29.73 -14.10
CA LEU A 82 14.05 28.69 -15.07
C LEU A 82 12.77 28.26 -15.81
N SER A 83 12.92 27.50 -16.89
CA SER A 83 11.77 26.94 -17.61
C SER A 83 10.90 26.06 -16.70
N PRO A 84 9.62 25.84 -17.06
CA PRO A 84 8.70 25.02 -16.28
C PRO A 84 9.15 23.56 -16.09
N HIS A 85 10.17 23.11 -16.82
CA HIS A 85 10.80 21.80 -16.66
C HIS A 85 11.65 21.68 -15.39
N PHE A 86 11.93 22.80 -14.72
CA PHE A 86 12.70 22.82 -13.49
C PHE A 86 11.85 23.28 -12.30
N THR A 87 12.12 22.70 -11.14
CA THR A 87 11.60 23.19 -9.86
C THR A 87 12.74 23.30 -8.87
N ILE A 88 12.90 24.50 -8.31
CA ILE A 88 13.87 24.77 -7.26
C ILE A 88 13.17 24.54 -5.92
N LEU A 89 13.76 23.71 -5.06
CA LEU A 89 13.30 23.55 -3.68
C LEU A 89 14.19 24.34 -2.73
N GLU A 90 13.56 25.22 -1.95
CA GLU A 90 14.25 26.06 -0.97
C GLU A 90 14.60 25.28 0.31
N THR A 91 13.77 24.30 0.67
CA THR A 91 13.92 23.44 1.86
C THR A 91 13.60 21.99 1.52
N LEU A 92 14.25 21.08 2.23
CA LEU A 92 14.01 19.64 2.18
C LEU A 92 13.17 19.22 3.38
N ASP A 93 11.87 19.47 3.30
CA ASP A 93 10.91 18.96 4.26
C ASP A 93 9.79 18.19 3.56
N ASN A 94 9.06 17.38 4.33
CA ASN A 94 8.00 16.54 3.78
C ASN A 94 6.88 17.37 3.11
N LYS A 95 6.68 18.62 3.54
CA LYS A 95 5.65 19.48 2.98
C LYS A 95 6.08 19.98 1.59
N THR A 96 7.31 20.48 1.44
CA THR A 96 7.82 20.96 0.15
C THR A 96 7.93 19.83 -0.88
N LEU A 97 8.40 18.65 -0.47
CA LEU A 97 8.41 17.46 -1.32
C LEU A 97 6.99 17.01 -1.69
N GLY A 98 6.05 17.07 -0.75
CA GLY A 98 4.64 16.79 -1.00
C GLY A 98 4.04 17.76 -2.03
N ASP A 99 4.31 19.05 -1.89
CA ASP A 99 3.84 20.09 -2.81
C ASP A 99 4.51 19.99 -4.20
N PHE A 100 5.78 19.56 -4.25
CA PHE A 100 6.44 19.21 -5.51
C PHE A 100 5.69 18.11 -6.24
N PHE A 101 5.40 16.98 -5.57
CA PHE A 101 4.72 15.85 -6.21
C PHE A 101 3.24 16.12 -6.53
N LYS A 102 2.59 17.10 -5.88
CA LYS A 102 1.27 17.58 -6.30
C LYS A 102 1.32 18.28 -7.65
N LYS A 103 2.35 19.09 -7.90
CA LYS A 103 2.55 19.80 -9.18
C LYS A 103 3.15 18.89 -10.26
N ASN A 104 3.98 17.94 -9.85
CA ASN A 104 4.68 16.99 -10.70
C ASN A 104 4.31 15.56 -10.30
N PRO A 105 3.20 15.02 -10.83
CA PRO A 105 2.70 13.70 -10.46
C PRO A 105 3.76 12.61 -10.60
N LYS A 106 3.85 11.73 -9.59
CA LYS A 106 4.82 10.62 -9.53
C LYS A 106 4.73 9.67 -10.72
N GLU A 107 3.56 9.53 -11.33
CA GLU A 107 3.32 8.75 -12.57
C GLU A 107 4.14 9.22 -13.79
N LYS A 108 4.67 10.44 -13.77
CA LYS A 108 5.59 10.90 -14.83
C LYS A 108 6.97 10.24 -14.72
N PHE A 109 7.37 9.79 -13.54
CA PHE A 109 8.76 9.38 -13.28
C PHE A 109 8.83 7.88 -13.02
N LYS A 110 9.71 7.17 -13.71
CA LYS A 110 10.06 5.77 -13.45
C LYS A 110 11.43 5.61 -12.81
N LYS A 111 12.23 6.68 -12.79
CA LYS A 111 13.61 6.70 -12.33
C LYS A 111 14.00 8.08 -11.83
N VAL A 112 14.97 8.07 -10.91
CA VAL A 112 15.62 9.28 -10.39
C VAL A 112 17.09 9.23 -10.79
N ARG A 113 17.63 10.35 -11.27
CA ARG A 113 19.03 10.48 -11.69
C ARG A 113 19.66 11.70 -11.05
N MET A 114 20.78 11.50 -10.36
CA MET A 114 21.58 12.61 -9.86
C MET A 114 22.45 13.15 -10.99
N VAL A 115 22.39 14.46 -11.22
CA VAL A 115 23.11 15.16 -12.30
C VAL A 115 23.92 16.30 -11.72
N SER A 116 25.23 16.10 -11.65
CA SER A 116 26.16 17.11 -11.17
C SER A 116 26.82 17.85 -12.34
N ILE A 117 26.67 19.18 -12.36
CA ILE A 117 27.34 20.07 -13.33
C ILE A 117 28.34 21.02 -12.67
N SER A 118 28.50 20.93 -11.35
CA SER A 118 29.38 21.78 -10.53
C SER A 118 30.02 20.93 -9.42
N GLY A 119 31.06 21.45 -8.78
CA GLY A 119 31.65 20.86 -7.56
C GLY A 119 30.78 21.03 -6.30
N GLY A 120 29.57 21.58 -6.42
CA GLY A 120 28.66 21.79 -5.30
C GLY A 120 28.08 20.51 -4.71
N LEU A 121 27.98 19.44 -5.50
CA LEU A 121 27.61 18.10 -5.00
C LEU A 121 28.55 17.65 -3.87
N ASP A 122 29.86 17.86 -4.05
CA ASP A 122 30.89 17.38 -3.13
C ASP A 122 30.86 18.06 -1.76
N LEU A 123 30.14 19.19 -1.63
CA LEU A 123 30.00 19.91 -0.35
C LEU A 123 29.12 19.14 0.64
N HIS A 124 28.13 18.38 0.14
CA HIS A 124 27.10 17.68 0.92
C HIS A 124 26.72 16.36 0.25
N LEU A 125 27.72 15.58 -0.18
CA LEU A 125 27.50 14.38 -0.99
C LEU A 125 26.56 13.39 -0.31
N SER A 126 26.75 13.13 0.98
CA SER A 126 25.92 12.22 1.77
C SER A 126 24.45 12.64 1.79
N GLU A 127 24.17 13.92 1.96
CA GLU A 127 22.83 14.49 2.04
C GLU A 127 22.13 14.39 0.68
N TYR A 128 22.83 14.68 -0.42
CA TYR A 128 22.29 14.54 -1.77
C TYR A 128 22.08 13.08 -2.16
N GLU A 129 22.95 12.16 -1.77
CA GLU A 129 22.76 10.72 -1.98
C GLU A 129 21.56 10.18 -1.20
N ASN A 130 21.45 10.54 0.09
CA ASN A 130 20.29 10.21 0.91
C ASN A 130 19.00 10.71 0.27
N LEU A 131 19.00 11.93 -0.25
CA LEU A 131 17.84 12.48 -0.93
C LEU A 131 17.51 11.74 -2.23
N ARG A 132 18.51 11.43 -3.06
CA ARG A 132 18.32 10.63 -4.27
C ARG A 132 17.62 9.31 -3.91
N ASP A 133 18.10 8.63 -2.88
CA ASP A 133 17.58 7.34 -2.44
C ASP A 133 16.15 7.45 -1.91
N LEU A 134 15.83 8.53 -1.19
CA LEU A 134 14.46 8.83 -0.75
C LEU A 134 13.52 9.06 -1.95
N LEU A 135 13.93 9.87 -2.92
CA LEU A 135 13.13 10.12 -4.13
C LEU A 135 12.94 8.85 -4.96
N GLU A 136 13.99 8.03 -5.09
CA GLU A 136 13.93 6.76 -5.81
C GLU A 136 12.98 5.78 -5.10
N LEU A 137 13.04 5.71 -3.78
CA LEU A 137 12.11 4.92 -2.97
C LEU A 137 10.67 5.38 -3.15
N GLU A 138 10.40 6.68 -3.11
CA GLU A 138 9.06 7.27 -3.32
C GLU A 138 8.48 6.92 -4.70
N VAL A 139 9.28 7.08 -5.77
CA VAL A 139 8.88 6.73 -7.14
C VAL A 139 8.64 5.22 -7.26
N LYS A 140 9.52 4.40 -6.67
CA LYS A 140 9.40 2.95 -6.69
C LYS A 140 8.14 2.47 -5.96
N LEU A 141 7.88 2.97 -4.75
CA LEU A 141 6.69 2.63 -3.97
C LEU A 141 5.41 3.04 -4.71
N PHE A 142 5.40 4.22 -5.34
CA PHE A 142 4.28 4.64 -6.18
C PHE A 142 4.00 3.62 -7.28
N TRP A 143 5.00 3.24 -8.08
CA TRP A 143 4.80 2.29 -9.19
C TRP A 143 4.48 0.87 -8.73
N GLN A 144 5.00 0.43 -7.58
CA GLN A 144 4.62 -0.85 -6.98
C GLN A 144 3.13 -0.85 -6.62
N ASN A 145 2.66 0.16 -5.89
CA ASN A 145 1.24 0.29 -5.52
C ASN A 145 0.37 0.45 -6.77
N LYS A 146 0.82 1.25 -7.73
CA LYS A 146 0.13 1.46 -9.00
C LYS A 146 -0.02 0.16 -9.79
N SER A 147 1.03 -0.65 -9.86
CA SER A 147 1.00 -1.95 -10.55
C SER A 147 -0.02 -2.89 -9.93
N THR A 148 -0.08 -2.96 -8.60
CA THR A 148 -1.11 -3.71 -7.88
C THR A 148 -2.50 -3.18 -8.22
N LEU A 149 -2.70 -1.86 -8.21
CA LEU A 149 -3.99 -1.24 -8.51
C LEU A 149 -4.45 -1.45 -9.95
N MET A 150 -3.53 -1.45 -10.92
CA MET A 150 -3.85 -1.74 -12.33
C MET A 150 -4.43 -3.15 -12.51
N VAL A 151 -3.92 -4.12 -11.75
CA VAL A 151 -4.32 -5.54 -11.85
C VAL A 151 -5.51 -5.84 -10.93
N MET A 152 -5.42 -5.45 -9.66
CA MET A 152 -6.38 -5.83 -8.61
C MET A 152 -7.49 -4.80 -8.40
N GLY A 153 -7.29 -3.54 -8.79
CA GLY A 153 -8.28 -2.46 -8.62
C GLY A 153 -9.66 -2.80 -9.18
N PRO A 154 -9.78 -3.31 -10.43
CA PRO A 154 -11.08 -3.73 -10.98
C PRO A 154 -11.74 -4.83 -10.14
N LEU A 155 -10.96 -5.74 -9.56
CA LEU A 155 -11.47 -6.81 -8.71
C LEU A 155 -11.94 -6.27 -7.36
N TYR A 156 -11.16 -5.40 -6.71
CA TYR A 156 -11.52 -4.74 -5.45
C TYR A 156 -12.82 -3.96 -5.58
N LEU A 157 -12.91 -3.12 -6.61
CA LEU A 157 -14.09 -2.29 -6.88
C LEU A 157 -15.32 -3.13 -7.22
N LYS A 158 -15.16 -4.15 -8.07
CA LYS A 158 -16.23 -5.13 -8.34
C LYS A 158 -16.71 -5.75 -7.03
N ASN A 159 -15.81 -6.26 -6.20
CA ASN A 159 -16.16 -6.95 -4.96
C ASN A 159 -16.88 -6.02 -3.99
N ILE A 160 -16.44 -4.75 -3.84
CA ILE A 160 -17.14 -3.75 -3.04
C ILE A 160 -18.61 -3.64 -3.44
N PHE A 161 -18.91 -3.46 -4.73
CA PHE A 161 -20.29 -3.34 -5.20
C PHE A 161 -21.11 -4.62 -4.99
N GLU A 162 -20.53 -5.79 -5.26
CA GLU A 162 -21.21 -7.09 -5.06
C GLU A 162 -21.48 -7.34 -3.56
N ASN A 163 -20.52 -7.00 -2.69
CA ASN A 163 -20.63 -7.19 -1.25
C ASN A 163 -21.65 -6.22 -0.63
N LEU A 164 -21.64 -4.95 -1.02
CA LEU A 164 -22.67 -3.99 -0.57
C LEU A 164 -24.07 -4.33 -1.10
N LYS A 165 -24.18 -4.99 -2.25
CA LYS A 165 -25.44 -5.54 -2.75
C LYS A 165 -25.90 -6.75 -1.91
N ALA A 166 -24.98 -7.64 -1.54
CA ALA A 166 -25.28 -8.84 -0.77
C ALA A 166 -25.52 -8.58 0.72
N LEU A 167 -24.95 -7.50 1.26
CA LEU A 167 -25.03 -7.08 2.65
C LEU A 167 -25.87 -5.79 2.75
N PRO A 168 -27.22 -5.87 2.72
CA PRO A 168 -28.07 -4.70 2.77
C PRO A 168 -27.99 -3.96 4.12
N SER A 169 -27.60 -4.64 5.20
CA SER A 169 -27.33 -3.99 6.50
C SER A 169 -26.01 -4.50 7.08
N PRO A 170 -24.87 -4.02 6.56
CA PRO A 170 -23.56 -4.51 6.98
C PRO A 170 -23.30 -4.10 8.43
N LYS A 171 -22.78 -5.04 9.22
CA LYS A 171 -22.38 -4.78 10.60
C LYS A 171 -20.94 -4.32 10.63
N THR A 172 -20.63 -3.40 11.51
CA THR A 172 -19.25 -2.99 11.83
C THR A 172 -18.68 -3.90 12.91
N ILE A 173 -17.36 -3.91 13.08
CA ILE A 173 -16.74 -4.75 14.11
C ILE A 173 -16.93 -4.09 15.49
N PRO A 174 -17.48 -4.79 16.50
CA PRO A 174 -17.62 -4.25 17.85
C PRO A 174 -16.26 -3.97 18.47
N VAL A 175 -16.18 -2.92 19.28
CA VAL A 175 -15.12 -2.78 20.26
C VAL A 175 -15.21 -3.92 21.29
N LEU A 176 -14.08 -4.54 21.58
CA LEU A 176 -13.99 -5.70 22.45
C LEU A 176 -13.08 -5.41 23.66
N SER A 177 -13.44 -5.97 24.81
CA SER A 177 -12.60 -5.94 26.00
C SER A 177 -11.63 -7.13 26.01
N GLY A 178 -10.52 -6.97 26.72
CA GLY A 178 -9.57 -8.06 26.99
C GLY A 178 -8.35 -8.05 26.07
N THR A 179 -7.69 -9.21 25.99
CA THR A 179 -6.35 -9.40 25.43
C THR A 179 -6.41 -10.42 24.30
N PRO A 180 -6.43 -10.00 23.03
CA PRO A 180 -6.47 -10.93 21.91
C PRO A 180 -5.09 -11.56 21.66
N LEU A 181 -5.10 -12.79 21.16
CA LEU A 181 -3.96 -13.41 20.50
C LEU A 181 -4.23 -13.45 18.99
N LEU A 182 -3.43 -12.70 18.23
CA LEU A 182 -3.48 -12.66 16.77
C LEU A 182 -2.56 -13.73 16.18
N LEU A 183 -3.10 -14.58 15.31
CA LEU A 183 -2.39 -15.67 14.65
C LEU A 183 -2.28 -15.44 13.15
N GLY A 184 -1.04 -15.39 12.66
CA GLY A 184 -0.68 -15.47 11.25
C GLY A 184 -0.35 -16.90 10.81
N ALA A 185 -0.17 -17.11 9.51
CA ALA A 185 0.17 -18.42 8.94
C ALA A 185 1.68 -18.73 8.91
N GLY A 186 2.53 -17.85 9.45
CA GLY A 186 3.96 -18.08 9.58
C GLY A 186 4.31 -19.29 10.44
N GLU A 187 5.50 -19.84 10.23
CA GLU A 187 5.99 -21.05 10.91
C GLU A 187 5.92 -20.94 12.44
N SER A 188 6.09 -19.73 12.99
CA SER A 188 6.09 -19.54 14.44
C SER A 188 4.78 -19.94 15.13
N THR A 189 3.66 -19.99 14.40
CA THR A 189 2.38 -20.43 14.96
C THR A 189 2.46 -21.84 15.53
N GLU A 190 3.27 -22.73 14.94
CA GLU A 190 3.41 -24.12 15.40
C GLU A 190 3.87 -24.23 16.86
N TYR A 191 4.72 -23.29 17.32
CA TYR A 191 5.34 -23.35 18.65
C TYR A 191 4.35 -23.08 19.79
N LEU A 192 3.24 -22.42 19.51
CA LEU A 192 2.24 -22.05 20.51
C LEU A 192 0.97 -22.91 20.47
N ILE A 193 0.82 -23.79 19.48
CA ILE A 193 -0.37 -24.66 19.36
C ILE A 193 -0.64 -25.45 20.66
N PRO A 194 0.33 -26.10 21.32
CA PRO A 194 0.07 -26.83 22.57
C PRO A 194 -0.46 -25.93 23.69
N GLN A 195 0.14 -24.75 23.88
CA GLN A 195 -0.25 -23.78 24.91
C GLN A 195 -1.63 -23.19 24.63
N ILE A 196 -1.93 -22.88 23.36
CA ILE A 196 -3.26 -22.40 22.94
C ILE A 196 -4.31 -23.46 23.24
N LYS A 197 -4.06 -24.75 22.94
CA LYS A 197 -5.00 -25.83 23.29
C LYS A 197 -5.26 -25.89 24.79
N ALA A 198 -4.21 -25.84 25.60
CA ALA A 198 -4.31 -25.94 27.05
C ALA A 198 -5.11 -24.77 27.68
N GLN A 199 -5.06 -23.58 27.07
CA GLN A 199 -5.67 -22.35 27.60
C GLN A 199 -6.81 -21.81 26.73
N ARG A 200 -7.34 -22.58 25.77
CA ARG A 200 -8.27 -22.09 24.74
C ARG A 200 -9.44 -21.29 25.30
N LYS A 201 -10.00 -21.72 26.44
CA LYS A 201 -11.16 -21.07 27.11
C LYS A 201 -10.86 -19.68 27.67
N ASN A 202 -9.59 -19.36 27.89
CA ASN A 202 -9.13 -18.10 28.49
C ASN A 202 -8.61 -17.10 27.44
N LEU A 203 -8.69 -17.45 26.16
CA LEU A 203 -8.11 -16.67 25.07
C LEU A 203 -9.21 -16.19 24.13
N TYR A 204 -9.04 -14.96 23.64
CA TYR A 204 -9.74 -14.49 22.44
C TYR A 204 -8.78 -14.61 21.25
N LEU A 205 -9.05 -15.54 20.34
CA LEU A 205 -8.21 -15.84 19.19
C LEU A 205 -8.70 -15.10 17.96
N VAL A 206 -7.85 -14.26 17.38
CA VAL A 206 -8.07 -13.62 16.08
C VAL A 206 -7.14 -14.29 15.08
N ALA A 207 -7.71 -15.01 14.13
CA ALA A 207 -6.95 -15.65 13.05
C ALA A 207 -6.93 -14.76 11.80
N VAL A 208 -5.88 -14.85 11.00
CA VAL A 208 -5.98 -14.51 9.58
C VAL A 208 -6.54 -15.71 8.81
N ASP A 209 -7.17 -15.47 7.66
CA ASP A 209 -7.68 -16.53 6.77
C ASP A 209 -6.72 -17.72 6.58
N THR A 210 -5.49 -17.46 6.16
CA THR A 210 -4.49 -18.47 5.81
C THR A 210 -4.05 -19.38 6.95
N VAL A 211 -4.27 -19.01 8.23
CA VAL A 211 -3.96 -19.87 9.38
C VAL A 211 -5.12 -20.79 9.77
N LEU A 212 -6.34 -20.56 9.24
CA LEU A 212 -7.51 -21.37 9.60
C LEU A 212 -7.31 -22.88 9.39
N PRO A 213 -6.73 -23.37 8.27
CA PRO A 213 -6.47 -24.80 8.09
C PRO A 213 -5.51 -25.38 9.15
N VAL A 214 -4.51 -24.61 9.57
CA VAL A 214 -3.55 -25.00 10.62
C VAL A 214 -4.28 -25.17 11.96
N MET A 215 -5.17 -24.23 12.28
CA MET A 215 -5.98 -24.29 13.50
C MET A 215 -6.99 -25.44 13.48
N ARG A 216 -7.64 -25.67 12.33
CA ARG A 216 -8.55 -26.81 12.11
C ARG A 216 -7.84 -28.15 12.32
N ASP A 217 -6.66 -28.33 11.73
CA ASP A 217 -5.88 -29.56 11.88
C ASP A 217 -5.40 -29.77 13.32
N ALA A 218 -5.26 -28.68 14.08
CA ALA A 218 -5.01 -28.73 15.51
C ALA A 218 -6.29 -28.93 16.35
N GLY A 219 -7.50 -28.90 15.78
CA GLY A 219 -8.75 -28.96 16.53
C GLY A 219 -8.99 -27.70 17.38
N ILE A 220 -8.57 -26.53 16.90
CA ILE A 220 -8.75 -25.24 17.55
C ILE A 220 -9.65 -24.37 16.67
N THR A 221 -10.78 -23.91 17.22
CA THR A 221 -11.64 -22.91 16.57
C THR A 221 -11.26 -21.51 17.05
N PRO A 222 -10.91 -20.54 16.18
CA PRO A 222 -10.71 -19.15 16.59
C PRO A 222 -12.03 -18.45 16.94
N ASP A 223 -11.97 -17.30 17.60
CA ASP A 223 -13.18 -16.50 17.89
C ASP A 223 -13.53 -15.59 16.71
N ALA A 224 -12.53 -15.06 16.02
CA ALA A 224 -12.71 -14.27 14.80
C ALA A 224 -11.68 -14.60 13.72
N VAL A 225 -12.04 -14.36 12.46
CA VAL A 225 -11.13 -14.40 11.31
C VAL A 225 -11.10 -13.06 10.58
N VAL A 226 -9.91 -12.58 10.25
CA VAL A 226 -9.69 -11.40 9.41
C VAL A 226 -9.42 -11.83 7.97
N VAL A 227 -10.15 -11.26 7.01
CA VAL A 227 -10.07 -11.62 5.60
C VAL A 227 -9.95 -10.37 4.72
N LEU A 228 -8.95 -10.34 3.84
CA LEU A 228 -8.72 -9.25 2.87
C LEU A 228 -8.70 -9.74 1.41
N GLU A 229 -8.47 -11.03 1.16
CA GLU A 229 -8.17 -11.51 -0.19
C GLU A 229 -9.38 -11.38 -1.13
N ALA A 230 -9.17 -10.69 -2.24
CA ALA A 230 -10.19 -10.39 -3.24
C ALA A 230 -10.36 -11.52 -4.26
N GLN A 231 -9.34 -12.36 -4.42
CA GLN A 231 -9.30 -13.47 -5.35
C GLN A 231 -10.02 -14.70 -4.79
N ILE A 232 -10.51 -15.55 -5.71
CA ILE A 232 -11.26 -16.77 -5.37
C ILE A 232 -10.42 -17.80 -4.59
N TYR A 233 -9.09 -17.77 -4.72
CA TYR A 233 -8.18 -18.76 -4.13
C TYR A 233 -8.29 -18.82 -2.59
N ASN A 234 -8.64 -17.71 -1.95
CA ASN A 234 -8.85 -17.64 -0.50
C ASN A 234 -9.97 -18.56 0.01
N LEU A 235 -10.91 -18.96 -0.84
CA LEU A 235 -11.97 -19.89 -0.44
C LEU A 235 -11.44 -21.27 -0.02
N GLU A 236 -10.25 -21.66 -0.50
CA GLU A 236 -9.60 -22.90 -0.07
C GLU A 236 -9.23 -22.88 1.42
N ASP A 237 -8.97 -21.70 1.99
CA ASP A 237 -8.61 -21.52 3.39
C ASP A 237 -9.79 -21.84 4.34
N PHE A 238 -11.01 -21.74 3.82
CA PHE A 238 -12.25 -21.92 4.57
C PHE A 238 -12.82 -23.34 4.51
N VAL A 239 -12.16 -24.27 3.81
CA VAL A 239 -12.65 -25.65 3.65
C VAL A 239 -12.58 -26.40 4.99
N GLY A 240 -13.72 -26.95 5.43
CA GLY A 240 -13.81 -27.75 6.65
C GLY A 240 -13.69 -26.93 7.94
N ILE A 241 -13.95 -25.62 7.87
CA ILE A 241 -13.95 -24.71 9.02
C ILE A 241 -15.36 -24.65 9.63
N PRO A 242 -15.52 -24.64 10.97
CA PRO A 242 -16.81 -24.44 11.64
C PRO A 242 -17.24 -22.97 11.59
N TRP A 243 -17.78 -22.53 10.45
CA TRP A 243 -18.08 -21.12 10.18
C TRP A 243 -19.05 -20.49 11.19
N ASP A 244 -20.05 -21.26 11.62
CA ASP A 244 -21.12 -20.86 12.54
C ASP A 244 -20.63 -20.58 13.98
N GLU A 245 -19.37 -20.91 14.28
CA GLU A 245 -18.71 -20.59 15.55
C GLU A 245 -17.81 -19.34 15.46
N ILE A 246 -17.46 -18.88 14.25
CA ILE A 246 -16.42 -17.86 14.02
C ILE A 246 -17.02 -16.54 13.52
N HIS A 247 -16.58 -15.43 14.12
CA HIS A 247 -16.91 -14.08 13.65
C HIS A 247 -16.05 -13.70 12.43
N LEU A 248 -16.68 -13.37 11.30
CA LEU A 248 -16.00 -12.87 10.12
C LEU A 248 -15.76 -11.36 10.23
N TRP A 249 -14.50 -10.94 10.15
CA TRP A 249 -14.09 -9.54 9.98
C TRP A 249 -13.46 -9.40 8.59
N ALA A 250 -14.25 -8.97 7.61
CA ALA A 250 -13.81 -8.95 6.22
C ALA A 250 -13.75 -7.54 5.65
N ASP A 251 -12.71 -7.31 4.86
CA ASP A 251 -12.61 -6.13 4.02
C ASP A 251 -13.69 -6.18 2.94
N LEU A 252 -14.32 -5.06 2.62
CA LEU A 252 -15.31 -4.99 1.53
C LEU A 252 -14.72 -5.35 0.16
N THR A 253 -13.40 -5.29 0.00
CA THR A 253 -12.69 -5.75 -1.20
C THR A 253 -12.57 -7.28 -1.28
N ALA A 254 -12.82 -8.01 -0.19
CA ALA A 254 -12.69 -9.45 -0.13
C ALA A 254 -13.64 -10.16 -1.11
N HIS A 255 -13.27 -11.37 -1.52
CA HIS A 255 -14.04 -12.14 -2.48
C HIS A 255 -15.49 -12.35 -1.99
N PRO A 256 -16.53 -12.12 -2.83
CA PRO A 256 -17.92 -12.24 -2.39
C PRO A 256 -18.32 -13.64 -1.90
N GLY A 257 -17.56 -14.68 -2.28
CA GLY A 257 -17.74 -16.02 -1.74
C GLY A 257 -17.50 -16.12 -0.23
N THR A 258 -16.64 -15.27 0.34
CA THR A 258 -16.36 -15.21 1.78
C THR A 258 -17.62 -14.85 2.55
N PHE A 259 -18.41 -13.88 2.06
CA PHE A 259 -19.66 -13.47 2.70
C PHE A 259 -20.84 -14.44 2.49
N ARG A 260 -20.72 -15.41 1.57
CA ARG A 260 -21.76 -16.43 1.36
C ARG A 260 -21.68 -17.60 2.33
N LEU A 261 -20.59 -17.72 3.09
CA LEU A 261 -20.43 -18.76 4.10
C LEU A 261 -21.24 -18.42 5.36
N PRO A 262 -21.77 -19.42 6.08
CA PRO A 262 -22.68 -19.22 7.21
C PRO A 262 -21.92 -18.87 8.51
N TRP A 263 -21.18 -17.76 8.49
CA TRP A 263 -20.44 -17.27 9.65
C TRP A 263 -21.35 -16.92 10.83
N LYS A 264 -20.85 -17.09 12.05
CA LYS A 264 -21.54 -16.68 13.29
C LYS A 264 -22.01 -15.22 13.24
N SER A 265 -21.14 -14.34 12.75
CA SER A 265 -21.51 -12.98 12.34
C SER A 265 -20.61 -12.52 11.20
N GLN A 266 -21.12 -11.59 10.40
CA GLN A 266 -20.38 -10.97 9.31
C GLN A 266 -20.24 -9.48 9.61
N ASN A 267 -19.01 -9.06 9.85
CA ASN A 267 -18.64 -7.68 10.14
C ASN A 267 -17.69 -7.19 9.06
N VAL A 268 -17.90 -5.95 8.60
CA VAL A 268 -17.14 -5.36 7.50
C VAL A 268 -16.28 -4.20 7.95
N PHE A 269 -15.17 -4.02 7.25
CA PHE A 269 -14.36 -2.81 7.23
C PHE A 269 -13.86 -2.57 5.80
N LEU A 270 -13.11 -1.49 5.58
CA LEU A 270 -12.57 -1.14 4.27
C LEU A 270 -11.12 -0.69 4.39
N SER A 271 -10.22 -1.28 3.61
CA SER A 271 -8.88 -0.73 3.40
C SER A 271 -8.96 0.47 2.46
N ASP A 272 -8.42 1.62 2.87
CA ASP A 272 -8.35 2.83 2.06
C ASP A 272 -7.21 2.72 1.02
N PHE A 273 -7.37 1.83 0.05
CA PHE A 273 -6.30 1.38 -0.85
C PHE A 273 -5.89 2.40 -1.91
N ALA A 274 -6.72 3.41 -2.15
CA ALA A 274 -6.47 4.51 -3.08
C ALA A 274 -7.30 5.74 -2.68
N PRO A 275 -6.83 6.97 -2.95
CA PRO A 275 -7.55 8.18 -2.58
C PRO A 275 -8.73 8.43 -3.52
N LEU A 276 -9.80 7.64 -3.40
CA LEU A 276 -10.98 7.71 -4.27
C LEU A 276 -12.16 8.39 -3.60
N GLY A 277 -12.88 9.21 -4.36
CA GLY A 277 -14.19 9.74 -4.03
C GLY A 277 -15.18 8.63 -3.69
N LEU A 278 -15.14 7.49 -4.39
CA LEU A 278 -15.96 6.32 -4.04
C LEU A 278 -15.69 5.83 -2.60
N LEU A 279 -14.41 5.69 -2.21
CA LEU A 279 -14.07 5.22 -0.86
C LEU A 279 -14.46 6.24 0.20
N GLN A 280 -14.37 7.55 -0.10
CA GLN A 280 -14.88 8.60 0.80
C GLN A 280 -16.39 8.51 0.99
N ARG A 281 -17.16 8.25 -0.08
CA ARG A 281 -18.61 8.05 0.02
C ARG A 281 -18.96 6.80 0.82
N ILE A 282 -18.20 5.71 0.68
CA ILE A 282 -18.38 4.49 1.48
C ILE A 282 -18.06 4.75 2.96
N LYS A 283 -16.99 5.48 3.25
CA LYS A 283 -16.64 5.90 4.62
C LYS A 283 -17.75 6.73 5.26
N ALA A 284 -18.42 7.59 4.48
CA ALA A 284 -19.57 8.39 4.94
C ALA A 284 -20.79 7.53 5.35
N LEU A 285 -20.86 6.25 4.94
CA LEU A 285 -21.89 5.31 5.41
C LEU A 285 -21.68 4.90 6.87
N GLY A 286 -20.49 5.16 7.44
CA GLY A 286 -20.09 4.71 8.76
C GLY A 286 -19.35 3.37 8.75
N ILE A 287 -18.90 2.90 7.59
CA ILE A 287 -18.05 1.72 7.48
C ILE A 287 -16.64 2.09 7.98
N PRO A 288 -16.09 1.34 8.94
CA PRO A 288 -14.73 1.57 9.41
C PRO A 288 -13.71 1.44 8.30
N CYS A 289 -12.79 2.40 8.23
CA CYS A 289 -11.67 2.33 7.30
C CYS A 289 -10.34 2.19 8.04
N ILE A 290 -9.45 1.38 7.49
CA ILE A 290 -8.05 1.27 7.94
C ILE A 290 -7.10 1.71 6.81
N PRO A 291 -5.89 2.19 7.13
CA PRO A 291 -4.87 2.47 6.12
C PRO A 291 -4.49 1.20 5.34
N PRO A 292 -3.97 1.31 4.12
CA PRO A 292 -3.51 0.16 3.36
C PRO A 292 -2.28 -0.46 4.03
N ARG A 293 -2.42 -1.72 4.48
CA ARG A 293 -1.37 -2.44 5.23
C ARG A 293 -0.65 -3.54 4.44
N GLY A 294 -0.98 -3.72 3.17
CA GLY A 294 -0.28 -4.61 2.22
C GLY A 294 -0.45 -6.11 2.45
N SER A 295 -0.76 -6.55 3.67
CA SER A 295 -1.07 -7.94 4.00
C SER A 295 -2.16 -8.05 5.07
N VAL A 296 -2.88 -9.19 5.06
CA VAL A 296 -3.93 -9.51 6.05
C VAL A 296 -3.41 -9.49 7.48
N GLY A 297 -2.18 -9.96 7.73
CA GLY A 297 -1.60 -9.99 9.08
C GLY A 297 -1.33 -8.61 9.66
N VAL A 298 -0.82 -7.68 8.86
CA VAL A 298 -0.57 -6.29 9.29
C VAL A 298 -1.90 -5.55 9.46
N ALA A 299 -2.88 -5.77 8.58
CA ALA A 299 -4.23 -5.25 8.74
C ALA A 299 -4.93 -5.77 10.00
N ALA A 300 -4.80 -7.06 10.29
CA ALA A 300 -5.34 -7.68 11.50
C ALA A 300 -4.69 -7.12 12.78
N LEU A 301 -3.39 -6.82 12.75
CA LEU A 301 -2.70 -6.16 13.86
C LEU A 301 -3.27 -4.75 14.13
N GLU A 302 -3.44 -3.95 13.08
CA GLU A 302 -4.09 -2.62 13.15
C GLU A 302 -5.50 -2.72 13.75
N LEU A 303 -6.30 -3.67 13.26
CA LEU A 303 -7.65 -3.92 13.75
C LEU A 303 -7.64 -4.33 15.22
N CYS A 304 -6.81 -5.29 15.62
CA CYS A 304 -6.69 -5.73 17.01
C CYS A 304 -6.33 -4.56 17.94
N LEU A 305 -5.37 -3.72 17.56
CA LEU A 305 -5.00 -2.54 18.33
C LEU A 305 -6.13 -1.50 18.40
N SER A 306 -6.95 -1.39 17.38
CA SER A 306 -8.07 -0.45 17.36
C SER A 306 -9.29 -0.96 18.14
N LEU A 307 -9.54 -2.27 18.10
CA LEU A 307 -10.73 -2.92 18.65
C LEU A 307 -10.58 -3.31 20.11
N PHE A 308 -9.39 -3.71 20.54
CA PHE A 308 -9.15 -4.20 21.90
C PHE A 308 -8.43 -3.17 22.77
N SER A 309 -8.87 -3.07 24.01
CA SER A 309 -8.26 -2.21 25.03
C SER A 309 -6.98 -2.80 25.65
N GLY A 310 -6.85 -4.13 25.68
CA GLY A 310 -5.74 -4.82 26.33
C GLY A 310 -4.47 -4.94 25.47
N PRO A 311 -3.44 -5.63 26.00
CA PRO A 311 -2.29 -6.06 25.22
C PRO A 311 -2.71 -6.96 24.05
N VAL A 312 -1.98 -6.89 22.93
CA VAL A 312 -2.22 -7.73 21.75
C VAL A 312 -1.05 -8.68 21.59
N GLY A 313 -1.29 -9.97 21.81
CA GLY A 313 -0.31 -11.02 21.56
C GLY A 313 -0.25 -11.31 20.07
N ILE A 314 0.95 -11.54 19.54
CA ILE A 314 1.13 -11.88 18.12
C ILE A 314 1.97 -13.13 17.95
N ILE A 315 1.56 -13.99 17.04
CA ILE A 315 2.27 -15.18 16.59
C ILE A 315 2.00 -15.41 15.10
N GLY A 316 2.90 -16.04 14.36
CA GLY A 316 2.72 -16.36 12.94
C GLY A 316 2.85 -15.18 11.98
N LEU A 317 3.19 -13.99 12.47
CA LEU A 317 3.49 -12.81 11.65
C LEU A 317 4.99 -12.69 11.43
N ASP A 318 5.63 -13.72 10.88
CA ASP A 318 7.09 -13.84 10.88
C ASP A 318 7.78 -12.90 9.89
N PHE A 319 7.14 -12.65 8.74
CA PHE A 319 7.72 -11.91 7.60
C PHE A 319 9.09 -12.43 7.13
N ALA A 320 9.40 -13.67 7.48
CA ALA A 320 10.54 -14.45 7.02
C ALA A 320 10.17 -15.93 7.14
N PHE A 321 10.88 -16.79 6.42
CA PHE A 321 10.61 -18.22 6.42
C PHE A 321 11.88 -19.05 6.23
N THR A 322 11.85 -20.28 6.69
CA THR A 322 12.89 -21.29 6.49
C THR A 322 12.80 -21.81 5.04
N PRO A 323 13.92 -21.91 4.29
CA PRO A 323 13.89 -22.46 2.93
C PRO A 323 13.10 -23.78 2.85
N GLY A 324 12.19 -23.88 1.88
CA GLY A 324 11.31 -25.04 1.71
C GLY A 324 10.07 -25.07 2.61
N LYS A 325 9.94 -24.17 3.60
CA LYS A 325 8.79 -24.09 4.50
C LYS A 325 8.36 -22.63 4.71
N THR A 326 7.52 -22.13 3.79
CA THR A 326 7.07 -20.73 3.81
C THR A 326 6.06 -20.40 4.90
N HIS A 327 5.34 -21.41 5.41
CA HIS A 327 4.21 -21.27 6.31
C HIS A 327 4.17 -22.44 7.30
N ALA A 328 3.34 -22.32 8.33
CA ALA A 328 3.06 -23.39 9.27
C ALA A 328 2.51 -24.65 8.58
N LYS A 329 2.77 -25.81 9.19
CA LYS A 329 2.25 -27.11 8.78
C LYS A 329 0.71 -27.09 8.75
N GLY A 330 0.15 -27.51 7.62
CA GLY A 330 -1.30 -27.47 7.37
C GLY A 330 -1.74 -26.24 6.57
N ALA A 331 -0.93 -25.19 6.51
CA ALA A 331 -1.26 -24.00 5.72
C ALA A 331 -1.40 -24.35 4.22
N PRO A 332 -2.30 -23.67 3.48
CA PRO A 332 -2.60 -23.97 2.07
C PRO A 332 -1.37 -24.03 1.17
N ALA A 333 -0.44 -23.07 1.32
CA ALA A 333 0.76 -22.99 0.50
C ALA A 333 1.63 -24.25 0.62
N LEU A 334 1.89 -24.73 1.83
CA LEU A 334 2.68 -25.94 2.06
C LEU A 334 1.89 -27.19 1.64
N SER A 335 0.59 -27.26 1.94
CA SER A 335 -0.28 -28.34 1.51
C SER A 335 -0.32 -28.48 -0.01
N CYS A 336 -0.34 -27.36 -0.75
CA CYS A 336 -0.29 -27.33 -2.21
C CYS A 336 1.04 -27.86 -2.75
N LEU A 337 2.17 -27.45 -2.15
CA LEU A 337 3.49 -27.98 -2.51
C LEU A 337 3.58 -29.49 -2.29
N LEU A 338 3.10 -29.97 -1.14
CA LEU A 338 3.06 -31.40 -0.81
C LEU A 338 2.19 -32.19 -1.79
N ARG A 339 1.00 -31.67 -2.16
CA ARG A 339 0.12 -32.32 -3.14
C ARG A 339 0.71 -32.40 -4.55
N LYS A 340 1.51 -31.40 -4.95
CA LYS A 340 2.17 -31.37 -6.26
C LYS A 340 3.42 -32.24 -6.30
N SER A 341 3.97 -32.59 -5.13
CA SER A 341 5.12 -33.46 -5.04
C SER A 341 4.78 -34.89 -5.49
N ASN A 342 5.65 -35.46 -6.31
CA ASN A 342 5.57 -36.84 -6.77
C ASN A 342 6.97 -37.36 -7.11
N ARG A 343 7.08 -38.60 -7.61
CA ARG A 343 8.36 -39.23 -7.96
C ARG A 343 9.23 -38.41 -8.93
N LEU A 344 8.62 -37.63 -9.81
CA LEU A 344 9.32 -36.80 -10.82
C LEU A 344 9.53 -35.36 -10.37
N VAL A 345 8.80 -34.90 -9.34
CA VAL A 345 8.84 -33.53 -8.83
C VAL A 345 8.97 -33.60 -7.31
N SER A 346 10.21 -33.56 -6.81
CA SER A 346 10.47 -33.54 -5.36
C SER A 346 10.26 -32.14 -4.77
N LEU A 347 9.97 -32.06 -3.48
CA LEU A 347 9.87 -30.79 -2.77
C LEU A 347 11.15 -29.94 -2.88
N GLU A 348 12.31 -30.59 -2.95
CA GLU A 348 13.62 -29.95 -3.07
C GLU A 348 13.81 -29.24 -4.42
N THR A 349 13.10 -29.67 -5.46
CA THR A 349 13.12 -28.99 -6.77
C THR A 349 12.24 -27.74 -6.83
N SER A 350 11.47 -27.46 -5.77
CA SER A 350 10.62 -26.26 -5.75
C SER A 350 11.47 -24.98 -5.62
N PRO A 351 11.12 -23.87 -6.31
CA PRO A 351 11.82 -22.60 -6.17
C PRO A 351 11.88 -22.08 -4.73
N ILE A 352 10.92 -22.47 -3.89
CA ILE A 352 10.83 -22.12 -2.47
C ILE A 352 11.88 -22.87 -1.65
N SER A 353 12.15 -24.13 -1.99
CA SER A 353 13.21 -24.93 -1.36
C SER A 353 14.60 -24.53 -1.86
N GLN A 354 14.70 -24.04 -3.10
CA GLN A 354 15.93 -23.55 -3.72
C GLN A 354 16.19 -22.07 -3.43
N ALA A 355 15.32 -21.40 -2.68
CA ALA A 355 15.53 -20.02 -2.26
C ALA A 355 16.78 -19.96 -1.36
N LEU A 356 17.93 -19.68 -1.97
CA LEU A 356 19.18 -19.45 -1.25
C LEU A 356 18.95 -18.29 -0.26
N PRO A 357 19.43 -18.41 0.99
CA PRO A 357 19.40 -17.29 1.90
C PRO A 357 20.21 -16.13 1.31
N LEU A 358 19.50 -15.11 0.85
CA LEU A 358 20.07 -13.80 0.56
C LEU A 358 20.80 -13.29 1.82
N PRO A 359 21.85 -12.45 1.68
CA PRO A 359 22.68 -11.98 2.79
C PRO A 359 21.95 -11.19 3.90
N SER A 360 20.65 -10.95 3.77
CA SER A 360 19.79 -10.47 4.86
C SER A 360 19.12 -11.65 5.58
N SER A 361 19.92 -12.61 6.04
CA SER A 361 19.46 -13.73 6.87
C SER A 361 19.32 -13.25 8.32
N VAL A 362 18.14 -13.47 8.91
CA VAL A 362 17.95 -13.40 10.36
C VAL A 362 17.72 -14.83 10.81
N ASN A 363 18.62 -15.40 11.61
CA ASN A 363 18.51 -16.77 12.11
C ASN A 363 18.27 -17.84 11.02
N HIS A 364 19.01 -17.80 9.90
CA HIS A 364 18.87 -18.71 8.75
C HIS A 364 17.53 -18.65 8.00
N GLN A 365 16.69 -17.64 8.24
CA GLN A 365 15.44 -17.43 7.51
C GLN A 365 15.65 -16.51 6.30
N VAL A 366 14.84 -16.74 5.27
CA VAL A 366 14.76 -15.98 4.01
C VAL A 366 13.63 -14.97 4.10
N THR A 367 13.84 -13.78 3.54
CA THR A 367 12.79 -12.77 3.35
C THR A 367 12.78 -12.30 1.90
N THR A 368 11.60 -11.96 1.39
CA THR A 368 11.42 -11.35 0.07
C THR A 368 11.22 -9.83 0.19
N PRO A 369 11.32 -9.05 -0.91
CA PRO A 369 11.00 -7.62 -0.87
C PRO A 369 9.60 -7.31 -0.34
N ALA A 370 8.59 -8.12 -0.70
CA ALA A 370 7.22 -7.96 -0.21
C ALA A 370 7.12 -8.21 1.30
N LEU A 371 7.73 -9.29 1.81
CA LEU A 371 7.74 -9.58 3.24
C LEU A 371 8.50 -8.51 4.05
N LYS A 372 9.62 -7.97 3.52
CA LYS A 372 10.31 -6.83 4.13
C LYS A 372 9.38 -5.63 4.25
N GLN A 373 8.62 -5.30 3.21
CA GLN A 373 7.66 -4.20 3.23
C GLN A 373 6.57 -4.43 4.30
N TYR A 374 6.02 -5.64 4.41
CA TYR A 374 5.06 -5.97 5.46
C TYR A 374 5.66 -5.87 6.86
N GLY A 375 6.90 -6.34 7.04
CA GLY A 375 7.64 -6.20 8.30
C GLY A 375 7.89 -4.74 8.68
N HIS A 376 8.21 -3.87 7.72
CA HIS A 376 8.33 -2.43 7.95
C HIS A 376 7.01 -1.81 8.39
N LEU A 377 5.90 -2.10 7.70
CA LEU A 377 4.57 -1.61 8.08
C LEU A 377 4.15 -2.12 9.46
N ALA A 378 4.42 -3.39 9.79
CA ALA A 378 4.18 -3.94 11.13
C ALA A 378 5.02 -3.21 12.18
N ARG A 379 6.29 -2.92 11.90
CA ARG A 379 7.18 -2.16 12.79
C ARG A 379 6.67 -0.76 13.06
N GLU A 380 6.13 -0.06 12.06
CA GLU A 380 5.51 1.27 12.24
C GLU A 380 4.31 1.22 13.20
N ILE A 381 3.42 0.23 13.01
CA ILE A 381 2.25 0.03 13.89
C ILE A 381 2.69 -0.29 15.32
N CYS A 382 3.68 -1.19 15.45
CA CYS A 382 4.27 -1.58 16.73
C CYS A 382 4.95 -0.40 17.43
N ALA A 383 5.69 0.45 16.71
CA ALA A 383 6.33 1.64 17.27
C ALA A 383 5.30 2.65 17.81
N ALA A 384 4.11 2.71 17.21
CA ALA A 384 3.01 3.56 17.68
C ALA A 384 2.27 3.01 18.91
N SER A 385 2.52 1.75 19.33
CA SER A 385 1.78 1.11 20.42
C SER A 385 2.62 0.14 21.27
N HIS A 386 2.81 0.48 22.55
CA HIS A 386 3.49 -0.38 23.54
C HIS A 386 2.67 -1.61 23.97
N ARG A 387 1.42 -1.75 23.49
CA ARG A 387 0.51 -2.85 23.85
C ARG A 387 0.80 -4.15 23.12
N VAL A 388 1.59 -4.11 22.05
CA VAL A 388 1.96 -5.33 21.32
C VAL A 388 2.90 -6.20 22.17
N LYS A 389 2.66 -7.51 22.16
CA LYS A 389 3.47 -8.53 22.84
C LYS A 389 3.89 -9.58 21.81
N ASP A 390 5.16 -9.55 21.43
CA ASP A 390 5.70 -10.44 20.42
C ASP A 390 6.03 -11.81 21.03
N LEU A 391 5.26 -12.83 20.66
CA LEU A 391 5.45 -14.21 21.12
C LEU A 391 6.21 -15.06 20.10
N ARG A 392 6.64 -14.48 18.97
CA ARG A 392 7.35 -15.21 17.92
C ARG A 392 8.77 -15.57 18.38
N PRO A 393 9.25 -16.80 18.14
CA PRO A 393 10.62 -17.18 18.41
C PRO A 393 11.60 -16.55 17.41
N GLY A 394 11.15 -16.25 16.18
CA GLY A 394 11.96 -15.71 15.08
C GLY A 394 11.17 -14.78 14.15
N GLY A 395 11.70 -14.51 12.96
CA GLY A 395 11.13 -13.56 11.99
C GLY A 395 11.85 -12.21 11.95
N LEU A 396 11.33 -11.29 11.12
CA LEU A 396 11.82 -9.91 11.07
C LEU A 396 11.52 -9.17 12.38
N ASP A 397 12.46 -8.33 12.79
CA ASP A 397 12.33 -7.46 13.96
C ASP A 397 11.31 -6.35 13.72
N MET A 398 10.21 -6.39 14.48
CA MET A 398 9.14 -5.40 14.43
C MET A 398 9.31 -4.28 15.46
N GLY A 399 10.48 -4.16 16.10
CA GLY A 399 10.78 -3.08 17.04
C GLY A 399 10.02 -3.18 18.36
N VAL A 400 9.56 -4.39 18.73
CA VAL A 400 8.85 -4.67 19.99
C VAL A 400 9.59 -5.71 20.80
N ASN A 401 9.60 -5.54 22.12
CA ASN A 401 10.22 -6.50 23.01
C ASN A 401 9.45 -7.83 22.98
N LYS A 402 10.22 -8.92 22.87
CA LYS A 402 9.68 -10.29 23.00
C LYS A 402 9.04 -10.47 24.38
N SER A 403 7.96 -11.24 24.41
CA SER A 403 7.24 -11.64 25.62
C SER A 403 7.24 -13.16 25.72
N THR A 404 7.29 -13.69 26.94
CA THR A 404 6.97 -15.09 27.19
C THR A 404 5.46 -15.29 27.17
N TRP A 405 5.04 -16.54 27.02
CA TRP A 405 3.64 -16.94 27.09
C TRP A 405 3.05 -16.61 28.47
N GLU A 406 3.80 -16.92 29.53
CA GLU A 406 3.40 -16.69 30.92
C GLU A 406 3.23 -15.19 31.21
N ASP A 407 4.15 -14.36 30.75
CA ASP A 407 4.08 -12.89 30.90
C ASP A 407 2.88 -12.30 30.16
N PHE A 408 2.57 -12.83 28.98
CA PHE A 408 1.42 -12.39 28.19
C PHE A 408 0.11 -12.69 28.92
N LEU A 409 -0.05 -13.91 29.46
CA LEU A 409 -1.22 -14.28 30.24
C LEU A 409 -1.36 -13.44 31.51
N LYS A 410 -0.26 -13.22 32.24
CA LYS A 410 -0.26 -12.41 33.47
C LYS A 410 -0.68 -10.96 33.19
N LYS A 411 -0.07 -10.32 32.20
CA LYS A 411 -0.39 -8.93 31.82
C LYS A 411 -1.80 -8.78 31.27
N GLY A 412 -2.34 -9.82 30.60
CA GLY A 412 -3.73 -9.83 30.15
C GLY A 412 -4.72 -9.73 31.32
N ASN A 413 -4.44 -10.42 32.41
CA ASN A 413 -5.27 -10.36 33.63
C ASN A 413 -5.15 -9.01 34.36
N GLU A 414 -3.97 -8.38 34.36
CA GLU A 414 -3.73 -7.08 34.99
C GLU A 414 -4.39 -5.91 34.22
N TYR A 415 -4.58 -6.04 32.91
CA TYR A 415 -5.10 -4.97 32.04
C TYR A 415 -6.63 -4.86 31.99
N TYR A 416 -7.36 -5.74 32.69
CA TYR A 416 -8.80 -5.61 32.90
C TYR A 416 -9.11 -4.35 33.73
N GLY A 417 -9.09 -3.15 33.12
CA GLY A 417 -9.67 -1.96 33.75
C GLY A 417 -9.26 -0.54 33.31
N SER A 418 -8.24 -0.30 32.48
CA SER A 418 -7.63 1.06 32.48
C SER A 418 -7.41 1.81 31.16
N GLN A 419 -7.65 1.24 29.97
CA GLN A 419 -7.53 2.00 28.71
C GLN A 419 -8.79 1.95 27.84
N LYS A 420 -9.20 3.12 27.33
CA LYS A 420 -10.30 3.24 26.38
C LYS A 420 -9.80 2.87 24.98
N PRO A 421 -10.48 1.95 24.27
CA PRO A 421 -10.19 1.63 22.86
C PRO A 421 -10.33 2.86 21.97
N SER A 422 -9.67 2.85 20.81
CA SER A 422 -9.60 4.03 19.92
C SER A 422 -11.01 4.48 19.49
N SER A 423 -11.20 5.79 19.37
CA SER A 423 -12.51 6.42 19.12
C SER A 423 -13.11 6.14 17.74
N VAL A 424 -12.39 5.43 16.87
CA VAL A 424 -12.73 5.27 15.44
C VAL A 424 -13.85 4.23 15.22
N LEU A 425 -14.09 3.33 16.18
CA LEU A 425 -14.95 2.14 16.01
C LEU A 425 -16.17 2.11 16.95
N LYS A 426 -16.76 3.28 17.25
CA LYS A 426 -17.78 3.43 18.32
C LYS A 426 -19.19 2.91 17.99
N ASN A 427 -19.48 2.54 16.75
CA ASN A 427 -20.80 2.03 16.40
C ASN A 427 -20.69 0.52 16.18
N ASN A 428 -21.38 -0.26 16.99
CA ASN A 428 -21.67 -1.69 16.77
C ASN A 428 -23.06 -1.90 16.16
N SER A 429 -23.68 -0.81 15.71
CA SER A 429 -25.02 -0.85 15.11
C SER A 429 -24.88 -1.23 13.64
N PRO A 430 -25.74 -2.14 13.12
CA PRO A 430 -25.84 -2.38 11.70
C PRO A 430 -26.06 -1.07 10.95
N ILE A 431 -25.39 -0.90 9.81
CA ILE A 431 -25.65 0.26 8.95
C ILE A 431 -27.06 0.11 8.38
N PRO A 432 -27.94 1.11 8.53
CA PRO A 432 -29.31 1.02 8.04
C PRO A 432 -29.38 0.71 6.54
N GLN A 433 -30.30 -0.17 6.16
CA GLN A 433 -30.48 -0.56 4.77
C GLN A 433 -30.77 0.63 3.84
N GLU A 434 -31.52 1.61 4.33
CA GLU A 434 -31.81 2.86 3.61
C GLU A 434 -30.55 3.61 3.17
N LYS A 435 -29.50 3.65 4.02
CA LYS A 435 -28.23 4.29 3.66
C LYS A 435 -27.51 3.55 2.54
N ILE A 436 -27.54 2.22 2.56
CA ILE A 436 -26.93 1.39 1.51
C ILE A 436 -27.71 1.54 0.20
N THR A 437 -29.04 1.54 0.25
CA THR A 437 -29.90 1.76 -0.91
C THR A 437 -29.65 3.15 -1.51
N SER A 438 -29.68 4.21 -0.70
CA SER A 438 -29.43 5.59 -1.15
C SER A 438 -28.03 5.76 -1.75
N PHE A 439 -27.00 5.12 -1.16
CA PHE A 439 -25.67 5.09 -1.75
C PHE A 439 -25.67 4.46 -3.15
N ARG A 440 -26.31 3.30 -3.30
CA ARG A 440 -26.38 2.60 -4.60
C ARG A 440 -27.15 3.41 -5.65
N GLU A 441 -28.22 4.09 -5.24
CA GLU A 441 -28.99 5.00 -6.11
C GLU A 441 -28.17 6.21 -6.53
N ASN A 442 -27.39 6.79 -5.61
CA ASN A 442 -26.47 7.88 -5.92
C ASN A 442 -25.39 7.45 -6.93
N GLU A 443 -24.74 6.30 -6.71
CA GLU A 443 -23.75 5.78 -7.65
C GLU A 443 -24.38 5.47 -9.02
N ARG A 444 -25.59 4.93 -9.03
CA ARG A 444 -26.33 4.70 -10.28
C ARG A 444 -26.60 6.00 -11.02
N THR A 445 -27.00 7.06 -10.31
CA THR A 445 -27.27 8.38 -10.89
C THR A 445 -25.99 8.98 -11.50
N ILE A 446 -24.85 8.88 -10.81
CA ILE A 446 -23.54 9.34 -11.34
C ILE A 446 -23.22 8.63 -12.66
N LEU A 447 -23.38 7.31 -12.71
CA LEU A 447 -23.16 6.56 -13.94
C LEU A 447 -24.22 6.89 -15.02
N GLU A 448 -25.44 7.28 -14.64
CA GLU A 448 -26.56 7.59 -15.56
C GLU A 448 -26.23 8.88 -16.31
N THR A 449 -25.79 9.90 -15.58
CA THR A 449 -25.31 11.16 -16.13
C THR A 449 -24.11 10.94 -17.06
N LEU A 450 -23.10 10.17 -16.63
CA LEU A 450 -21.94 9.88 -17.48
C LEU A 450 -22.31 9.12 -18.75
N TRP A 451 -23.29 8.23 -18.69
CA TRP A 451 -23.77 7.51 -19.87
C TRP A 451 -24.36 8.49 -20.89
N GLN A 452 -25.19 9.44 -20.44
CA GLN A 452 -25.78 10.49 -21.29
C GLN A 452 -24.70 11.40 -21.88
N ASP A 453 -23.68 11.75 -21.11
CA ASP A 453 -22.55 12.54 -21.60
C ASP A 453 -21.80 11.83 -22.73
N PHE A 454 -21.53 10.53 -22.59
CA PHE A 454 -20.91 9.73 -23.64
C PHE A 454 -21.79 9.58 -24.89
N GLU A 455 -23.12 9.57 -24.74
CA GLU A 455 -24.05 9.59 -25.88
C GLU A 455 -24.05 10.95 -26.59
N ALA A 456 -23.99 12.05 -25.84
CA ALA A 456 -23.84 13.40 -26.41
C ALA A 456 -22.52 13.55 -27.17
N LEU A 457 -21.41 13.06 -26.62
CA LEU A 457 -20.10 13.03 -27.29
C LEU A 457 -20.15 12.25 -28.62
N ASN A 458 -20.82 11.10 -28.63
CA ASN A 458 -21.04 10.32 -29.85
C ASN A 458 -21.88 11.09 -30.91
N GLN A 459 -22.73 12.03 -30.49
CA GLN A 459 -23.50 12.91 -31.36
C GLN A 459 -22.75 14.19 -31.77
N GLY A 460 -21.46 14.31 -31.42
CA GLY A 460 -20.64 15.49 -31.70
C GLY A 460 -20.89 16.68 -30.79
N LYS A 461 -21.58 16.49 -29.66
CA LYS A 461 -21.78 17.53 -28.63
C LYS A 461 -20.79 17.33 -27.50
N THR A 462 -20.15 18.40 -27.04
CA THR A 462 -19.25 18.36 -25.88
C THR A 462 -20.02 18.80 -24.63
N PRO A 463 -20.31 17.90 -23.68
CA PRO A 463 -20.99 18.27 -22.44
C PRO A 463 -20.07 19.19 -21.60
N THR A 464 -20.65 20.23 -21.00
CA THR A 464 -19.91 21.27 -20.28
C THR A 464 -19.21 20.72 -19.03
N ASP A 465 -19.88 19.86 -18.28
CA ASP A 465 -19.43 19.37 -16.97
C ASP A 465 -18.88 17.93 -17.02
N PHE A 466 -18.59 17.40 -18.21
CA PHE A 466 -18.19 16.00 -18.41
C PHE A 466 -16.99 15.58 -17.55
N MET A 467 -15.98 16.45 -17.45
CA MET A 467 -14.78 16.17 -16.65
C MET A 467 -15.07 16.14 -15.15
N ASP A 468 -15.98 16.99 -14.68
CA ASP A 468 -16.40 17.01 -13.28
C ASP A 468 -17.23 15.77 -12.95
N HIS A 469 -18.11 15.34 -13.87
CA HIS A 469 -18.80 14.06 -13.73
C HIS A 469 -17.83 12.87 -13.71
N LEU A 470 -16.78 12.88 -14.54
CA LEU A 470 -15.74 11.85 -14.51
C LEU A 470 -14.99 11.82 -13.19
N LEU A 471 -14.64 12.99 -12.64
CA LEU A 471 -13.98 13.09 -11.32
C LEU A 471 -14.82 12.47 -10.19
N GLN A 472 -16.16 12.53 -10.28
CA GLN A 472 -17.04 11.88 -9.30
C GLN A 472 -17.02 10.34 -9.38
N ALA A 473 -16.65 9.80 -10.54
CA ALA A 473 -16.58 8.37 -10.86
C ALA A 473 -15.13 7.90 -11.11
N ASP A 474 -14.19 8.38 -10.30
CA ASP A 474 -12.76 8.07 -10.38
C ASP A 474 -12.41 6.57 -10.45
N TYR A 475 -13.22 5.72 -9.83
CA TYR A 475 -13.11 4.27 -9.89
C TYR A 475 -13.26 3.67 -11.31
N LEU A 476 -13.75 4.43 -12.28
CA LEU A 476 -13.82 4.00 -13.68
C LEU A 476 -12.45 3.97 -14.38
N TYR A 477 -11.49 4.75 -13.89
CA TYR A 477 -10.18 4.91 -14.53
C TYR A 477 -8.99 4.75 -13.59
N VAL A 478 -9.17 4.68 -12.26
CA VAL A 478 -8.06 4.57 -11.30
C VAL A 478 -7.06 3.43 -11.59
N ASN A 479 -7.53 2.34 -12.20
CA ASN A 479 -6.69 1.21 -12.56
C ASN A 479 -5.94 1.40 -13.90
N PHE A 480 -6.04 2.56 -14.55
CA PHE A 480 -5.31 2.83 -15.79
C PHE A 480 -3.87 3.26 -15.49
N PRO A 481 -2.89 2.92 -16.33
CA PRO A 481 -1.50 3.35 -16.16
C PRO A 481 -1.31 4.87 -16.14
N ASP A 482 -2.23 5.59 -16.77
CA ASP A 482 -2.29 7.04 -16.98
C ASP A 482 -3.43 7.71 -16.19
N SER A 483 -3.87 7.11 -15.08
CA SER A 483 -5.06 7.52 -14.33
C SER A 483 -4.88 8.77 -13.44
N GLY A 484 -4.11 9.76 -13.87
CA GLY A 484 -3.99 11.03 -13.17
C GLY A 484 -5.33 11.78 -13.13
N LEU A 485 -5.34 13.01 -13.63
CA LEU A 485 -6.60 13.71 -13.86
C LEU A 485 -7.25 13.20 -15.16
N PRO A 486 -8.59 13.11 -15.22
CA PRO A 486 -9.27 12.73 -16.45
C PRO A 486 -8.94 13.71 -17.58
N HIS A 487 -8.82 13.20 -18.80
CA HIS A 487 -8.39 13.98 -19.95
C HIS A 487 -9.10 13.54 -21.24
N TRP A 488 -9.06 14.41 -22.26
CA TRP A 488 -9.81 14.25 -23.52
C TRP A 488 -9.18 13.28 -24.53
N GLU A 489 -8.19 12.47 -24.13
CA GLU A 489 -7.54 11.57 -25.09
C GLU A 489 -8.51 10.44 -25.51
N PRO A 490 -8.70 10.19 -26.82
CA PRO A 490 -9.67 9.19 -27.28
C PRO A 490 -9.46 7.79 -26.71
N GLY A 491 -8.19 7.37 -26.55
CA GLY A 491 -7.84 6.07 -25.96
C GLY A 491 -8.17 5.96 -24.47
N PHE A 492 -8.08 7.07 -23.73
CA PHE A 492 -8.53 7.15 -22.33
C PHE A 492 -10.05 7.04 -22.26
N LEU A 493 -10.77 7.89 -23.01
CA LEU A 493 -12.24 7.93 -23.01
C LEU A 493 -12.88 6.61 -23.43
N SER A 494 -12.29 5.91 -24.41
CA SER A 494 -12.75 4.58 -24.83
C SER A 494 -12.66 3.54 -23.71
N ARG A 495 -11.55 3.53 -22.96
CA ARG A 495 -11.39 2.64 -21.79
C ARG A 495 -12.35 3.01 -20.67
N VAL A 496 -12.55 4.31 -20.40
CA VAL A 496 -13.55 4.76 -19.41
C VAL A 496 -14.94 4.28 -19.78
N LYS A 497 -15.36 4.42 -21.05
CA LYS A 497 -16.67 3.95 -21.52
C LYS A 497 -16.85 2.43 -21.33
N ALA A 498 -15.79 1.65 -21.54
CA ALA A 498 -15.81 0.21 -21.26
C ALA A 498 -15.98 -0.09 -19.77
N SER A 499 -15.24 0.60 -18.89
CA SER A 499 -15.41 0.51 -17.43
C SER A 499 -16.81 0.92 -16.99
N LEU A 500 -17.34 2.03 -17.52
CA LEU A 500 -18.70 2.52 -17.26
C LEU A 500 -19.73 1.43 -17.55
N ALA A 501 -19.68 0.81 -18.73
CA ALA A 501 -20.58 -0.28 -19.10
C ALA A 501 -20.47 -1.50 -18.16
N PHE A 502 -19.28 -1.78 -17.62
CA PHE A 502 -19.06 -2.89 -16.69
C PHE A 502 -19.71 -2.65 -15.31
N TYR A 503 -19.58 -1.46 -14.73
CA TYR A 503 -20.16 -1.12 -13.43
C TYR A 503 -21.67 -0.83 -13.52
N TRP A 504 -22.10 -0.19 -14.60
CA TRP A 504 -23.51 0.07 -14.89
C TRP A 504 -24.40 -1.16 -14.80
N ARG A 505 -23.99 -2.26 -15.46
CA ARG A 505 -24.73 -3.53 -15.46
C ARG A 505 -24.89 -4.12 -14.05
N ARG A 506 -23.91 -3.88 -13.17
CA ARG A 506 -23.92 -4.39 -11.79
C ARG A 506 -24.85 -3.60 -10.88
N LEU A 507 -24.88 -2.28 -11.05
CA LEU A 507 -25.80 -1.43 -10.30
C LEU A 507 -27.25 -1.58 -10.75
N LYS A 508 -27.51 -1.87 -12.03
CA LYS A 508 -28.88 -2.09 -12.57
C LYS A 508 -29.52 -3.43 -12.22
N THR A 509 -28.74 -4.48 -11.91
CA THR A 509 -29.33 -5.78 -11.59
C THR A 509 -29.89 -5.76 -10.17
N GLU A 510 -31.21 -5.67 -10.03
CA GLU A 510 -31.87 -5.52 -8.73
C GLU A 510 -31.87 -6.82 -7.88
N GLU A 511 -31.59 -7.99 -8.45
CA GLU A 511 -31.58 -9.24 -7.68
C GLU A 511 -30.34 -10.09 -7.96
N PRO A 512 -29.76 -10.76 -6.94
CA PRO A 512 -29.08 -12.01 -7.18
C PRO A 512 -30.15 -13.07 -7.46
N LYS A 513 -30.10 -13.72 -8.64
CA LYS A 513 -30.75 -15.02 -8.79
C LYS A 513 -30.08 -15.95 -7.77
N ARG A 514 -30.82 -16.31 -6.72
CA ARG A 514 -30.38 -17.21 -5.66
C ARG A 514 -30.11 -18.60 -6.21
#